data_AF-B6K5V0-F1
#
_entry.id   AF-B6K5V0-F1
#
_cell.length_a   1.000
_cell.length_b   1.000
_cell.length_c   1.000
_cell.angle_alpha   90.00
_cell.angle_beta   90.00
_cell.angle_gamma   90.00
#
_symmetry.space_group_name_H-M   'P 1'
#
loop_
_entity.id
_entity.type
_entity.pdbx_description
1 polymer ?
#
loop_
_entity_poly.entity_id
_entity_poly.type
_entity_poly.pdbx_seq_one_letter_code
_entity_poly.pdbx_strand_id
1 'polypeptide(L)'
;MRDSSSFIQRNSQLPLSSNSRLSNINGPGSSARRPSLAPMRAIAQKRQSMTVDSFNNANSRFIAPSVRHSIAPSSRRSSTFVGGRASNASFLSQGVDQGDTRDPRPVRDKAFQSLCATNIVNYLINSGYPSPITIKNILSPTTKEFQSIFKYLYNKIDPNFSFVRRIDEDVKLCLKDIQYPYAESITRSHLMAIGSPHSRPVILAMLHWMVEVVQCIESLSTSQEEVPPDDEHFADKAFFEYLVKSYHFFLDDVPDDSSLTEELCAFLDSQNSGIGKEIENLEKNIQSMTEELEKDEELAAVLSQLQQENAVLQEDELKLQAIIERSELRIEKLQSKMGPLGEELNERNVELERLNQEKLSLQAQIEAQPISTTDLDRMTSEREQLSNGLNQISNRIQELRREILEAEGSVQTKTDSLEKLVQRYNTVAYRLGIVPSTAPRANDQSLELGLLEESEGCLNLDLKNIVRPFLINLRHNLTTEFHSEQSRSLELQESLDKINENVTDTKEELDALEIKIENTLSEYTMLKAKLSEEKSILNSESDKLEHELQQLKLNSQNTLLQLDQRIQALRIEYDHTTQTLEIMKGNAYKEVAFMLDEIIHFKLHIQNGLEELETDYEKELAEASK
;
A
#
# COMPACT_ATOMS: atom_id res chain seq x y z
N MET A 1 4.07 47.04 -84.86
CA MET A 1 4.39 47.70 -83.57
C MET A 1 4.16 46.62 -82.52
N ARG A 2 5.19 46.05 -81.87
CA ARG A 2 6.05 46.64 -80.82
C ARG A 2 5.20 47.16 -79.65
N ASP A 3 5.33 46.74 -78.38
CA ASP A 3 6.20 45.75 -77.68
C ASP A 3 5.34 45.18 -76.50
N SER A 4 5.42 43.94 -76.00
CA SER A 4 6.52 43.09 -75.48
C SER A 4 7.06 43.47 -74.08
N SER A 5 6.73 42.64 -73.07
CA SER A 5 7.43 42.48 -71.75
C SER A 5 7.37 43.67 -70.76
N SER A 6 7.67 43.54 -69.45
CA SER A 6 8.38 42.49 -68.69
C SER A 6 8.02 42.45 -67.18
N PHE A 7 8.14 41.27 -66.57
CA PHE A 7 8.34 41.06 -65.10
C PHE A 7 9.61 41.78 -64.59
N ILE A 8 9.69 42.15 -63.28
CA ILE A 8 10.89 41.95 -62.40
C ILE A 8 10.78 42.56 -60.96
N GLN A 9 11.09 41.74 -59.93
CA GLN A 9 11.64 42.04 -58.58
C GLN A 9 10.84 42.91 -57.55
N ARG A 10 11.03 42.81 -56.21
CA ARG A 10 12.22 42.41 -55.40
C ARG A 10 11.95 41.47 -54.20
N ASN A 11 13.02 40.79 -53.80
CA ASN A 11 13.21 39.97 -52.58
C ASN A 11 14.16 40.70 -51.59
N SER A 12 14.10 40.37 -50.29
CA SER A 12 15.19 40.50 -49.30
C SER A 12 14.80 39.72 -48.02
N GLN A 13 15.23 38.48 -47.79
CA GLN A 13 16.55 37.96 -47.39
C GLN A 13 17.05 38.33 -45.98
N LEU A 14 17.42 37.27 -45.25
CA LEU A 14 18.16 37.22 -43.98
C LEU A 14 19.63 37.64 -44.14
N PRO A 15 20.36 37.79 -43.01
CA PRO A 15 21.79 37.50 -42.97
C PRO A 15 22.18 36.38 -41.99
N LEU A 16 23.17 35.59 -42.40
CA LEU A 16 23.94 34.61 -41.62
C LEU A 16 25.34 35.18 -41.30
N SER A 17 25.99 34.72 -40.22
CA SER A 17 27.44 34.46 -40.13
C SER A 17 27.85 33.97 -38.73
N SER A 18 28.96 33.24 -38.49
CA SER A 18 29.73 32.25 -39.29
C SER A 18 30.91 31.69 -38.45
N ASN A 19 31.35 30.44 -38.72
CA ASN A 19 32.73 29.92 -38.51
C ASN A 19 33.27 29.68 -37.06
N SER A 20 34.15 28.71 -36.76
CA SER A 20 34.62 27.51 -37.52
C SER A 20 35.57 26.59 -36.71
N ARG A 21 35.66 25.30 -37.11
CA ARG A 21 36.82 24.33 -37.09
C ARG A 21 37.25 23.53 -35.81
N LEU A 22 37.23 22.18 -35.99
CA LEU A 22 38.26 21.13 -35.70
C LEU A 22 38.78 20.95 -34.23
N SER A 23 38.72 19.77 -33.58
CA SER A 23 39.43 18.50 -33.91
C SER A 23 39.17 17.39 -32.84
N ASN A 24 39.61 16.14 -33.10
CA ASN A 24 39.37 14.90 -32.31
C ASN A 24 40.12 14.81 -30.96
N ILE A 25 39.63 13.98 -30.00
CA ILE A 25 40.29 12.75 -29.45
C ILE A 25 39.56 12.15 -28.21
N ASN A 26 39.46 10.81 -28.17
CA ASN A 26 39.19 9.83 -27.07
C ASN A 26 38.11 10.06 -25.97
N GLY A 27 37.32 9.00 -25.69
CA GLY A 27 36.52 8.81 -24.46
C GLY A 27 37.30 8.04 -23.37
N PRO A 28 36.70 7.15 -22.55
CA PRO A 28 35.26 6.83 -22.33
C PRO A 28 34.81 7.01 -20.85
N GLY A 29 33.54 6.72 -20.50
CA GLY A 29 33.19 6.42 -19.09
C GLY A 29 31.76 6.72 -18.62
N SER A 30 31.00 5.64 -18.39
CA SER A 30 30.16 5.38 -17.20
C SER A 30 28.96 6.29 -16.82
N SER A 31 27.78 5.67 -16.97
CA SER A 31 26.78 5.46 -15.90
C SER A 31 25.75 6.53 -15.48
N ALA A 32 24.50 6.09 -15.62
CA ALA A 32 23.40 6.19 -14.64
C ALA A 32 22.55 7.48 -14.53
N ARG A 33 21.41 7.42 -15.23
CA ARG A 33 20.03 7.61 -14.71
C ARG A 33 19.79 8.67 -13.61
N ARG A 34 18.90 9.62 -13.93
CA ARG A 34 17.78 9.98 -13.05
C ARG A 34 16.46 10.09 -13.85
N PRO A 35 15.33 9.56 -13.33
CA PRO A 35 13.99 9.77 -13.89
C PRO A 35 13.27 10.96 -13.24
N SER A 36 12.08 11.32 -13.75
CA SER A 36 11.15 12.23 -13.10
C SER A 36 9.68 11.93 -13.46
N LEU A 37 8.76 12.42 -12.62
CA LEU A 37 7.27 12.43 -12.72
C LEU A 37 6.51 11.09 -12.52
N ALA A 38 5.99 10.88 -11.29
CA ALA A 38 4.57 11.12 -10.86
C ALA A 38 3.39 10.55 -11.71
N PRO A 39 2.11 10.52 -11.23
CA PRO A 39 1.54 10.60 -9.86
C PRO A 39 0.40 9.57 -9.53
N MET A 40 -0.13 9.64 -8.30
CA MET A 40 -1.52 9.43 -7.82
C MET A 40 -2.41 8.25 -8.29
N ARG A 41 -3.10 7.63 -7.32
CA ARG A 41 -4.11 6.55 -7.51
C ARG A 41 -5.52 7.02 -7.10
N ALA A 42 -6.55 6.41 -7.70
CA ALA A 42 -7.92 6.92 -7.75
C ALA A 42 -8.83 6.60 -6.54
N ILE A 43 -9.91 7.39 -6.45
CA ILE A 43 -11.09 7.17 -5.60
C ILE A 43 -12.06 6.21 -6.30
N ALA A 44 -12.66 5.27 -5.57
CA ALA A 44 -13.70 4.37 -6.09
C ALA A 44 -15.12 4.83 -5.69
N GLN A 45 -16.07 4.81 -6.64
CA GLN A 45 -17.48 5.10 -6.40
C GLN A 45 -18.30 3.81 -6.17
N LYS A 46 -19.35 3.91 -5.33
CA LYS A 46 -20.37 2.86 -5.14
C LYS A 46 -21.77 3.45 -5.32
N ARG A 47 -22.70 2.66 -5.87
CA ARG A 47 -24.04 3.09 -6.32
C ARG A 47 -25.03 3.40 -5.18
N GLN A 48 -26.07 4.16 -5.57
CA GLN A 48 -27.31 4.56 -4.87
C GLN A 48 -28.10 3.33 -4.31
N SER A 49 -29.11 3.43 -3.42
CA SER A 49 -30.15 4.46 -3.29
C SER A 49 -30.80 4.61 -1.88
N MET A 50 -31.83 5.46 -1.81
CA MET A 50 -32.54 6.01 -0.64
C MET A 50 -33.41 5.05 0.20
N THR A 51 -33.76 5.54 1.39
CA THR A 51 -34.59 4.97 2.48
C THR A 51 -36.11 5.12 2.31
N VAL A 52 -36.89 4.24 2.96
CA VAL A 52 -38.26 4.53 3.47
C VAL A 52 -38.48 3.80 4.81
N ASP A 53 -39.21 4.44 5.73
CA ASP A 53 -39.46 4.01 7.12
C ASP A 53 -40.50 2.86 7.31
N SER A 54 -40.65 2.48 8.60
CA SER A 54 -41.95 2.36 9.32
C SER A 54 -42.52 0.98 9.76
N PHE A 55 -42.61 0.86 11.10
CA PHE A 55 -43.69 0.26 11.95
C PHE A 55 -44.26 -1.15 11.70
N ASN A 56 -43.99 -2.09 12.62
CA ASN A 56 -44.91 -2.56 13.71
C ASN A 56 -44.34 -3.83 14.40
N ASN A 57 -44.20 -3.90 15.74
CA ASN A 57 -45.20 -4.31 16.75
C ASN A 57 -45.44 -5.86 16.77
N ALA A 58 -45.44 -6.62 17.88
CA ALA A 58 -45.60 -6.29 19.31
C ALA A 58 -45.00 -7.37 20.27
N ASN A 59 -44.92 -7.03 21.57
CA ASN A 59 -44.83 -7.91 22.76
C ASN A 59 -43.55 -8.76 22.98
N SER A 60 -42.98 -8.93 24.18
CA SER A 60 -43.08 -8.28 25.52
C SER A 60 -41.89 -8.83 26.39
N ARG A 61 -41.40 -8.30 27.52
CA ARG A 61 -41.86 -7.40 28.60
C ARG A 61 -40.74 -6.38 28.95
N PHE A 62 -41.02 -5.18 29.48
CA PHE A 62 -41.09 -4.78 30.91
C PHE A 62 -40.02 -5.40 31.85
N ILE A 63 -39.34 -4.70 32.77
CA ILE A 63 -39.26 -3.27 33.16
C ILE A 63 -37.88 -3.00 33.83
N ALA A 64 -37.41 -1.75 33.85
CA ALA A 64 -36.15 -1.30 34.50
C ALA A 64 -36.26 -1.28 36.07
N PRO A 65 -35.25 -0.90 36.91
CA PRO A 65 -34.62 0.43 36.84
C PRO A 65 -33.15 0.57 37.34
N SER A 66 -32.70 1.82 37.20
CA SER A 66 -31.56 2.48 37.84
C SER A 66 -31.53 2.41 39.39
N VAL A 67 -30.32 2.22 39.94
CA VAL A 67 -29.71 2.89 41.13
C VAL A 67 -30.53 3.08 42.42
N ARG A 68 -30.06 2.50 43.55
CA ARG A 68 -29.65 3.11 44.87
C ARG A 68 -29.96 2.24 46.12
N HIS A 69 -28.90 2.01 46.91
CA HIS A 69 -28.84 2.04 48.40
C HIS A 69 -29.66 0.98 49.20
N SER A 70 -29.29 0.55 50.42
CA SER A 70 -28.18 0.90 51.33
C SER A 70 -28.12 -0.06 52.52
N ILE A 71 -26.93 -0.33 53.09
CA ILE A 71 -26.69 -0.33 54.55
C ILE A 71 -25.41 0.48 54.82
N ALA A 72 -25.40 1.21 55.93
CA ALA A 72 -24.46 2.28 56.29
C ALA A 72 -23.43 1.80 57.34
N PRO A 73 -22.60 2.68 57.97
CA PRO A 73 -22.07 3.98 57.53
C PRO A 73 -20.54 4.18 57.80
N SER A 74 -20.05 5.34 57.36
CA SER A 74 -19.16 6.24 58.14
C SER A 74 -17.65 6.28 57.87
N SER A 75 -17.26 7.48 57.42
CA SER A 75 -16.04 8.23 57.72
C SER A 75 -14.64 7.66 57.41
N ARG A 76 -14.13 8.18 56.29
CA ARG A 76 -12.75 8.68 56.10
C ARG A 76 -11.97 8.91 57.41
N ARG A 77 -10.71 8.42 57.49
CA ARG A 77 -9.53 9.29 57.44
C ARG A 77 -8.22 8.50 57.30
N SER A 78 -7.17 9.26 57.00
CA SER A 78 -5.80 8.85 56.74
C SER A 78 -5.04 8.32 57.97
N SER A 79 -3.82 7.85 57.67
CA SER A 79 -2.57 7.99 58.41
C SER A 79 -2.23 7.06 59.58
N THR A 80 -0.93 6.73 59.56
CA THR A 80 -0.03 6.44 60.69
C THR A 80 -0.17 5.13 61.47
N PHE A 81 0.92 4.37 61.33
CA PHE A 81 1.45 3.31 62.18
C PHE A 81 1.54 3.68 63.68
N VAL A 82 1.56 2.64 64.53
CA VAL A 82 1.85 2.54 66.00
C VAL A 82 0.74 1.69 66.64
N GLY A 83 1.01 0.58 67.33
CA GLY A 83 2.24 -0.20 67.52
C GLY A 83 1.97 -1.33 68.51
N GLY A 84 2.44 -2.56 68.25
CA GLY A 84 2.09 -3.72 69.09
C GLY A 84 2.78 -5.02 68.69
N ARG A 85 3.84 -5.36 69.44
CA ARG A 85 4.61 -6.62 69.48
C ARG A 85 3.77 -7.90 69.34
N ALA A 86 4.28 -9.04 68.84
CA ALA A 86 5.55 -9.35 68.15
C ALA A 86 5.54 -10.82 67.69
N SER A 87 6.14 -11.14 66.53
CA SER A 87 7.01 -12.32 66.30
C SER A 87 7.31 -12.50 64.81
N ASN A 88 8.59 -12.55 64.46
CA ASN A 88 9.29 -13.33 63.41
C ASN A 88 8.44 -14.00 62.29
N ALA A 89 8.76 -13.92 60.99
CA ALA A 89 9.92 -13.30 60.31
C ALA A 89 9.67 -13.11 58.80
N SER A 90 10.53 -12.29 58.17
CA SER A 90 10.95 -12.35 56.76
C SER A 90 9.92 -12.71 55.68
N PHE A 91 9.15 -11.71 55.25
CA PHE A 91 8.60 -11.68 53.89
C PHE A 91 9.70 -11.18 52.92
N LEU A 92 9.73 -11.68 51.68
CA LEU A 92 10.73 -11.37 50.64
C LEU A 92 12.17 -11.87 50.88
N SER A 93 12.37 -13.19 50.78
CA SER A 93 13.54 -13.74 50.08
C SER A 93 13.08 -14.67 48.98
N GLN A 94 13.59 -14.43 47.78
CA GLN A 94 13.40 -15.22 46.57
C GLN A 94 13.75 -16.69 46.84
N GLY A 95 12.74 -17.56 46.81
CA GLY A 95 12.88 -19.00 46.95
C GLY A 95 12.11 -19.68 45.83
N VAL A 96 12.77 -20.60 45.11
CA VAL A 96 12.10 -21.47 44.14
C VAL A 96 11.05 -22.27 44.91
N ASP A 97 9.82 -22.27 44.42
CA ASP A 97 8.73 -23.04 44.99
C ASP A 97 9.05 -24.53 44.79
N GLN A 98 9.68 -25.17 45.79
CA GLN A 98 9.73 -26.62 45.86
C GLN A 98 8.31 -27.09 46.14
N GLY A 99 7.59 -27.35 45.04
CA GLY A 99 6.20 -27.75 45.06
C GLY A 99 5.93 -28.89 46.04
N ASP A 100 4.71 -28.92 46.56
CA ASP A 100 4.24 -29.83 47.60
C ASP A 100 4.87 -31.22 47.43
N THR A 101 5.70 -31.62 48.40
CA THR A 101 6.60 -32.80 48.32
C THR A 101 5.86 -34.14 48.37
N ARG A 102 4.56 -34.11 48.08
CA ARG A 102 3.59 -35.20 48.17
C ARG A 102 3.17 -35.61 46.78
N ASP A 103 3.23 -36.91 46.53
CA ASP A 103 2.72 -37.52 45.31
C ASP A 103 1.20 -37.22 45.17
N PRO A 104 0.77 -36.46 44.14
CA PRO A 104 -0.64 -36.11 43.93
C PRO A 104 -1.45 -37.28 43.38
N ARG A 105 -0.78 -38.35 42.92
CA ARG A 105 -1.46 -39.54 42.40
C ARG A 105 -2.15 -40.27 43.56
N PRO A 106 -3.35 -40.83 43.37
CA PRO A 106 -4.06 -41.56 44.41
C PRO A 106 -3.47 -42.97 44.60
N VAL A 107 -2.17 -43.07 44.91
CA VAL A 107 -1.40 -44.33 44.94
C VAL A 107 -2.03 -45.38 45.86
N ARG A 108 -2.72 -44.97 46.94
CA ARG A 108 -3.42 -45.86 47.88
C ARG A 108 -4.79 -46.34 47.42
N ASP A 109 -5.39 -45.73 46.40
CA ASP A 109 -6.67 -46.17 45.86
C ASP A 109 -6.54 -47.51 45.10
N LYS A 110 -7.56 -48.35 45.23
CA LYS A 110 -7.59 -49.69 44.61
C LYS A 110 -7.92 -49.63 43.13
N ALA A 111 -8.75 -48.68 42.67
CA ALA A 111 -9.05 -48.55 41.25
C ALA A 111 -7.81 -48.04 40.49
N PHE A 112 -7.13 -47.02 41.02
CA PHE A 112 -5.84 -46.55 40.50
C PHE A 112 -4.79 -47.67 40.46
N GLN A 113 -4.59 -48.43 41.55
CA GLN A 113 -3.67 -49.57 41.55
C GLN A 113 -4.03 -50.63 40.48
N SER A 114 -5.32 -50.91 40.27
CA SER A 114 -5.75 -51.85 39.24
C SER A 114 -5.47 -51.34 37.82
N LEU A 115 -5.66 -50.04 37.58
CA LEU A 115 -5.35 -49.39 36.30
C LEU A 115 -3.84 -49.45 36.02
N CYS A 116 -3.01 -48.99 36.96
CA CYS A 116 -1.55 -49.02 36.84
C CYS A 116 -1.04 -50.45 36.56
N ALA A 117 -1.53 -51.44 37.31
CA ALA A 117 -1.14 -52.83 37.09
C ALA A 117 -1.55 -53.34 35.70
N THR A 118 -2.74 -52.97 35.20
CA THR A 118 -3.21 -53.35 33.87
C THR A 118 -2.35 -52.72 32.77
N ASN A 119 -2.06 -51.42 32.87
CA ASN A 119 -1.24 -50.68 31.91
C ASN A 119 0.19 -51.24 31.83
N ILE A 120 0.82 -51.52 32.98
CA ILE A 120 2.16 -52.13 33.04
C ILE A 120 2.16 -53.52 32.37
N VAL A 121 1.17 -54.38 32.66
CA VAL A 121 1.08 -55.71 32.04
C VAL A 121 0.90 -55.60 30.53
N ASN A 122 -0.02 -54.75 30.06
CA ASN A 122 -0.29 -54.56 28.64
C ASN A 122 0.96 -54.06 27.90
N TYR A 123 1.68 -53.08 28.46
CA TYR A 123 2.91 -52.59 27.86
C TYR A 123 4.00 -53.68 27.80
N LEU A 124 4.25 -54.39 28.89
CA LEU A 124 5.31 -55.42 28.94
C LEU A 124 5.02 -56.61 28.01
N ILE A 125 3.73 -56.96 27.82
CA ILE A 125 3.34 -57.98 26.81
C ILE A 125 3.61 -57.44 25.40
N ASN A 126 3.15 -56.22 25.09
CA ASN A 126 3.28 -55.64 23.75
C ASN A 126 4.73 -55.35 23.36
N SER A 127 5.59 -54.99 24.31
CA SER A 127 6.99 -54.65 24.07
C SER A 127 7.92 -55.87 23.96
N GLY A 128 7.41 -57.08 24.20
CA GLY A 128 8.15 -58.35 24.07
C GLY A 128 8.95 -58.76 25.31
N TYR A 129 8.43 -58.55 26.52
CA TYR A 129 9.11 -58.93 27.75
C TYR A 129 9.31 -60.47 27.89
N PRO A 130 10.51 -60.96 28.25
CA PRO A 130 10.88 -62.37 28.07
C PRO A 130 10.35 -63.35 29.13
N SER A 131 9.71 -62.90 30.21
CA SER A 131 9.16 -63.78 31.26
C SER A 131 7.63 -63.65 31.37
N PRO A 132 6.88 -64.70 31.69
CA PRO A 132 5.42 -64.64 31.76
C PRO A 132 4.97 -63.72 32.90
N ILE A 133 4.24 -62.64 32.57
CA ILE A 133 3.66 -61.70 33.53
C ILE A 133 2.15 -61.90 33.59
N THR A 134 1.59 -61.90 34.81
CA THR A 134 0.16 -61.74 35.07
C THR A 134 -0.06 -60.57 36.02
N ILE A 135 -1.27 -59.97 36.02
CA ILE A 135 -1.65 -58.88 36.94
C ILE A 135 -1.34 -59.21 38.42
N LYS A 136 -1.45 -60.49 38.82
CA LYS A 136 -1.09 -60.95 40.18
C LYS A 136 0.40 -60.79 40.52
N ASN A 137 1.29 -60.96 39.54
CA ASN A 137 2.73 -60.76 39.71
C ASN A 137 3.04 -59.27 39.87
N ILE A 138 2.35 -58.38 39.15
CA ILE A 138 2.52 -56.92 39.29
C ILE A 138 1.90 -56.38 40.60
N LEU A 139 0.81 -57.00 41.09
CA LEU A 139 0.15 -56.61 42.34
C LEU A 139 0.78 -57.22 43.61
N SER A 140 1.79 -58.07 43.46
CA SER A 140 2.55 -58.68 44.57
C SER A 140 3.86 -59.30 44.05
N PRO A 141 4.79 -58.50 43.49
CA PRO A 141 5.99 -59.04 42.87
C PRO A 141 6.98 -59.54 43.92
N THR A 142 7.63 -60.67 43.62
CA THR A 142 8.86 -61.04 44.31
C THR A 142 9.97 -60.05 43.98
N THR A 143 10.98 -59.97 44.85
CA THR A 143 12.15 -59.12 44.63
C THR A 143 12.83 -59.40 43.28
N LYS A 144 12.86 -60.66 42.82
CA LYS A 144 13.44 -61.01 41.49
C LYS A 144 12.60 -60.46 40.33
N GLU A 145 11.29 -60.65 40.36
CA GLU A 145 10.40 -60.14 39.29
C GLU A 145 10.47 -58.61 39.19
N PHE A 146 10.44 -57.90 40.33
CA PHE A 146 10.62 -56.46 40.35
C PHE A 146 11.93 -56.02 39.69
N GLN A 147 13.05 -56.68 40.02
CA GLN A 147 14.35 -56.35 39.42
C GLN A 147 14.34 -56.57 37.90
N SER A 148 13.81 -57.70 37.43
CA SER A 148 13.74 -57.99 35.99
C SER A 148 12.86 -57.02 35.23
N ILE A 149 11.72 -56.59 35.81
CA ILE A 149 10.83 -55.59 35.21
C ILE A 149 11.51 -54.21 35.20
N PHE A 150 12.09 -53.77 36.33
CA PHE A 150 12.76 -52.47 36.42
C PHE A 150 13.93 -52.36 35.44
N LYS A 151 14.80 -53.38 35.38
CA LYS A 151 15.93 -53.40 34.44
C LYS A 151 15.46 -53.35 32.99
N TYR A 152 14.40 -54.07 32.66
CA TYR A 152 13.84 -54.05 31.31
C TYR A 152 13.27 -52.68 30.92
N LEU A 153 12.46 -52.06 31.80
CA LEU A 153 11.92 -50.72 31.55
C LEU A 153 13.01 -49.66 31.49
N TYR A 154 14.04 -49.76 32.33
CA TYR A 154 15.16 -48.81 32.30
C TYR A 154 15.99 -48.94 31.02
N ASN A 155 16.27 -50.18 30.56
CA ASN A 155 16.99 -50.41 29.30
C ASN A 155 16.21 -50.00 28.05
N LYS A 156 14.90 -49.70 28.18
CA LYS A 156 14.11 -49.05 27.13
C LYS A 156 14.27 -47.53 27.11
N ILE A 157 14.73 -46.93 28.20
CA ILE A 157 15.07 -45.49 28.32
C ILE A 157 16.55 -45.27 27.95
N ASP A 158 17.45 -46.08 28.51
CA ASP A 158 18.89 -46.06 28.23
C ASP A 158 19.38 -47.47 27.85
N PRO A 159 19.47 -47.80 26.55
CA PRO A 159 19.95 -49.10 26.07
C PRO A 159 21.41 -49.42 26.44
N ASN A 160 22.22 -48.42 26.75
CA ASN A 160 23.65 -48.56 27.03
C ASN A 160 23.95 -48.74 28.53
N PHE A 161 22.94 -48.60 29.40
CA PHE A 161 23.13 -48.75 30.84
C PHE A 161 23.38 -50.20 31.27
N SER A 162 24.33 -50.39 32.19
CA SER A 162 24.62 -51.71 32.78
C SER A 162 24.50 -51.69 34.32
N PHE A 163 23.69 -52.60 34.84
CA PHE A 163 23.42 -52.75 36.27
C PHE A 163 24.54 -53.51 36.98
N VAL A 164 25.54 -52.79 37.47
CA VAL A 164 26.76 -53.35 38.09
C VAL A 164 26.70 -53.40 39.63
N ARG A 165 25.95 -52.49 40.28
CA ARG A 165 25.98 -52.38 41.76
C ARG A 165 24.87 -53.22 42.39
N ARG A 166 24.67 -53.01 43.69
CA ARG A 166 23.48 -53.49 44.38
C ARG A 166 22.25 -52.80 43.80
N ILE A 167 21.24 -53.57 43.46
CA ILE A 167 20.03 -53.04 42.82
C ILE A 167 19.26 -52.02 43.67
N ASP A 168 19.39 -52.05 45.00
CA ASP A 168 18.76 -51.06 45.89
C ASP A 168 19.47 -49.70 45.89
N GLU A 169 20.69 -49.64 45.36
CA GLU A 169 21.46 -48.42 45.11
C GLU A 169 21.29 -47.96 43.65
N ASP A 170 21.38 -48.89 42.68
CA ASP A 170 21.16 -48.60 41.26
C ASP A 170 19.75 -48.07 40.99
N VAL A 171 18.69 -48.69 41.54
CA VAL A 171 17.30 -48.21 41.35
C VAL A 171 17.15 -46.75 41.80
N LYS A 172 17.80 -46.35 42.90
CA LYS A 172 17.75 -44.96 43.39
C LYS A 172 18.52 -44.00 42.50
N LEU A 173 19.64 -44.43 41.91
CA LEU A 173 20.43 -43.63 40.98
C LEU A 173 19.67 -43.45 39.66
N CYS A 174 19.27 -44.55 39.03
CA CYS A 174 18.43 -44.60 37.84
C CYS A 174 17.20 -43.67 37.92
N LEU A 175 16.48 -43.68 39.05
CA LEU A 175 15.31 -42.82 39.26
C LEU A 175 15.66 -41.33 39.36
N LYS A 176 16.85 -40.97 39.84
CA LYS A 176 17.32 -39.58 39.85
C LYS A 176 17.78 -39.14 38.46
N ASP A 177 18.45 -40.03 37.73
CA ASP A 177 18.97 -39.74 36.39
C ASP A 177 17.83 -39.46 35.39
N ILE A 178 16.74 -40.26 35.45
CA ILE A 178 15.50 -40.00 34.69
C ILE A 178 14.58 -38.95 35.34
N GLN A 179 15.06 -38.23 36.36
CA GLN A 179 14.37 -37.13 37.05
C GLN A 179 12.97 -37.48 37.59
N TYR A 180 12.79 -38.70 38.11
CA TYR A 180 11.51 -39.13 38.70
C TYR A 180 11.13 -38.23 39.89
N PRO A 181 10.01 -37.48 39.84
CA PRO A 181 9.71 -36.42 40.81
C PRO A 181 9.61 -36.89 42.28
N TYR A 182 9.28 -38.17 42.50
CA TYR A 182 9.08 -38.75 43.83
C TYR A 182 10.21 -39.71 44.25
N ALA A 183 11.41 -39.60 43.65
CA ALA A 183 12.56 -40.47 43.94
C ALA A 183 12.96 -40.47 45.44
N GLU A 184 12.86 -39.33 46.12
CA GLU A 184 13.16 -39.22 47.57
C GLU A 184 12.13 -39.91 48.46
N SER A 185 10.87 -40.05 48.00
CA SER A 185 9.83 -40.79 48.74
C SER A 185 10.11 -42.30 48.82
N ILE A 186 10.90 -42.83 47.89
CA ILE A 186 11.24 -44.26 47.80
C ILE A 186 12.42 -44.55 48.71
N THR A 187 12.15 -44.92 49.96
CA THR A 187 13.21 -45.27 50.93
C THR A 187 13.75 -46.68 50.71
N ARG A 188 14.96 -46.98 51.24
CA ARG A 188 15.60 -48.32 51.12
C ARG A 188 14.68 -49.45 51.59
N SER A 189 13.86 -49.21 52.63
CA SER A 189 12.88 -50.16 53.14
C SER A 189 11.83 -50.58 52.11
N HIS A 190 11.42 -49.67 51.21
CA HIS A 190 10.49 -49.98 50.13
C HIS A 190 11.10 -50.96 49.11
N LEU A 191 12.41 -50.85 48.85
CA LEU A 191 13.15 -51.70 47.91
C LEU A 191 13.58 -53.04 48.54
N MET A 192 13.71 -53.11 49.88
CA MET A 192 13.93 -54.38 50.60
C MET A 192 12.65 -55.20 50.77
N ALA A 193 11.48 -54.55 50.89
CA ALA A 193 10.20 -55.18 51.20
C ALA A 193 9.10 -54.86 50.16
N ILE A 194 9.45 -54.98 48.87
CA ILE A 194 8.63 -54.58 47.71
C ILE A 194 7.21 -55.17 47.74
N GLY A 195 7.08 -56.46 48.08
CA GLY A 195 5.79 -57.15 48.17
C GLY A 195 4.94 -56.78 49.40
N SER A 196 5.39 -55.89 50.28
CA SER A 196 4.62 -55.50 51.46
C SER A 196 3.42 -54.62 51.11
N PRO A 197 2.30 -54.68 51.88
CA PRO A 197 1.11 -53.86 51.62
C PRO A 197 1.36 -52.34 51.64
N HIS A 198 2.41 -51.89 52.33
CA HIS A 198 2.78 -50.48 52.41
C HIS A 198 3.74 -50.04 51.31
N SER A 199 4.60 -50.93 50.81
CA SER A 199 5.57 -50.59 49.74
C SER A 199 5.00 -50.75 48.34
N ARG A 200 4.12 -51.74 48.12
CA ARG A 200 3.48 -51.98 46.81
C ARG A 200 2.91 -50.71 46.15
N PRO A 201 2.08 -49.88 46.82
CA PRO A 201 1.45 -48.72 46.19
C PRO A 201 2.45 -47.77 45.51
N VAL A 202 3.59 -47.52 46.18
CA VAL A 202 4.62 -46.58 45.72
C VAL A 202 5.44 -47.20 44.57
N ILE A 203 5.83 -48.47 44.70
CA ILE A 203 6.58 -49.18 43.65
C ILE A 203 5.73 -49.37 42.39
N LEU A 204 4.44 -49.64 42.53
CA LEU A 204 3.52 -49.78 41.40
C LEU A 204 3.34 -48.45 40.63
N ALA A 205 3.17 -47.35 41.35
CA ALA A 205 3.06 -46.01 40.75
C ALA A 205 4.37 -45.56 40.08
N MET A 206 5.52 -45.97 40.62
CA MET A 206 6.84 -45.75 40.00
C MET A 206 7.00 -46.53 38.70
N LEU A 207 6.69 -47.84 38.68
CA LEU A 207 6.77 -48.65 37.47
C LEU A 207 5.78 -48.19 36.39
N HIS A 208 4.58 -47.77 36.78
CA HIS A 208 3.59 -47.21 35.84
C HIS A 208 4.11 -45.94 35.17
N TRP A 209 4.68 -45.02 35.95
CA TRP A 209 5.28 -43.81 35.42
C TRP A 209 6.47 -44.10 34.50
N MET A 210 7.31 -45.10 34.81
CA MET A 210 8.38 -45.52 33.90
C MET A 210 7.83 -46.05 32.56
N VAL A 211 6.69 -46.78 32.59
CA VAL A 211 6.00 -47.22 31.37
C VAL A 211 5.49 -46.01 30.56
N GLU A 212 4.87 -45.03 31.22
CA GLU A 212 4.40 -43.79 30.55
C GLU A 212 5.56 -43.01 29.93
N VAL A 213 6.71 -42.90 30.62
CA VAL A 213 7.93 -42.26 30.09
C VAL A 213 8.46 -43.01 28.86
N VAL A 214 8.55 -44.34 28.89
CA VAL A 214 8.99 -45.12 27.73
C VAL A 214 8.02 -44.96 26.56
N GLN A 215 6.70 -44.99 26.80
CA GLN A 215 5.70 -44.76 25.75
C GLN A 215 5.81 -43.37 25.13
N CYS A 216 6.13 -42.33 25.91
CA CYS A 216 6.43 -41.00 25.38
C CYS A 216 7.67 -41.01 24.49
N ILE A 217 8.77 -41.65 24.92
CA ILE A 217 10.01 -41.76 24.13
C ILE A 217 9.76 -42.53 22.81
N GLU A 218 9.06 -43.66 22.85
CA GLU A 218 8.68 -44.44 21.67
C GLU A 218 7.76 -43.65 20.71
N SER A 219 6.90 -42.77 21.25
CA SER A 219 6.04 -41.88 20.44
C SER A 219 6.82 -40.74 19.79
N LEU A 220 7.79 -40.13 20.49
CA LEU A 220 8.64 -39.09 19.94
C LEU A 220 9.55 -39.62 18.83
N SER A 221 10.13 -40.81 18.98
CA SER A 221 11.00 -41.40 17.94
C SER A 221 10.24 -41.89 16.70
N THR A 222 8.96 -42.23 16.85
CA THR A 222 8.07 -42.55 15.71
C THR A 222 7.58 -41.28 15.00
N SER A 223 7.59 -40.14 15.68
CA SER A 223 7.25 -38.83 15.11
C SER A 223 8.42 -38.27 14.31
N GLN A 224 8.84 -38.97 13.25
CA GLN A 224 9.67 -38.35 12.21
C GLN A 224 8.88 -37.16 11.65
N GLU A 225 9.50 -35.98 11.69
CA GLU A 225 8.92 -34.76 11.11
C GLU A 225 8.79 -34.96 9.59
N GLU A 226 7.58 -35.27 9.11
CA GLU A 226 7.22 -35.05 7.72
C GLU A 226 7.40 -33.55 7.44
N VAL A 227 8.52 -33.21 6.82
CA VAL A 227 8.92 -31.82 6.57
C VAL A 227 7.88 -31.18 5.66
N PRO A 228 7.20 -30.11 6.10
CA PRO A 228 6.29 -29.39 5.22
C PRO A 228 7.06 -28.86 4.00
N PRO A 229 6.54 -28.99 2.76
CA PRO A 229 7.24 -28.52 1.56
C PRO A 229 7.55 -27.00 1.55
N ASP A 230 6.84 -26.22 2.36
CA ASP A 230 6.97 -24.76 2.48
C ASP A 230 7.94 -24.30 3.61
N ASP A 231 8.67 -25.21 4.25
CA ASP A 231 9.58 -24.82 5.34
C ASP A 231 10.81 -24.07 4.79
N GLU A 232 11.08 -22.85 5.29
CA GLU A 232 12.14 -21.95 4.78
C GLU A 232 13.55 -22.58 4.91
N HIS A 233 13.67 -23.58 5.80
CA HIS A 233 14.88 -24.38 6.05
C HIS A 233 14.87 -25.77 5.36
N PHE A 234 13.96 -26.04 4.42
CA PHE A 234 13.91 -27.32 3.69
C PHE A 234 15.24 -27.66 3.02
N ALA A 235 15.89 -26.68 2.36
CA ALA A 235 17.20 -26.84 1.74
C ALA A 235 18.30 -27.11 2.78
N ASP A 236 18.29 -26.40 3.91
CA ASP A 236 19.24 -26.61 5.02
C ASP A 236 19.09 -28.02 5.61
N LYS A 237 17.86 -28.53 5.74
CA LYS A 237 17.56 -29.85 6.31
C LYS A 237 17.94 -30.98 5.35
N ALA A 238 17.67 -30.84 4.05
CA ALA A 238 18.13 -31.77 3.02
C ALA A 238 19.67 -31.80 2.93
N PHE A 239 20.31 -30.64 3.00
CA PHE A 239 21.77 -30.55 3.04
C PHE A 239 22.36 -31.10 4.34
N PHE A 240 21.70 -30.93 5.48
CA PHE A 240 22.12 -31.53 6.75
C PHE A 240 22.01 -33.06 6.72
N GLU A 241 20.95 -33.64 6.14
CA GLU A 241 20.86 -35.09 5.97
C GLU A 241 21.97 -35.62 5.04
N TYR A 242 22.25 -34.92 3.94
CA TYR A 242 23.41 -35.19 3.09
C TYR A 242 24.73 -35.16 3.91
N LEU A 243 24.98 -34.09 4.67
CA LEU A 243 26.18 -33.96 5.50
C LEU A 243 26.32 -35.09 6.53
N VAL A 244 25.22 -35.54 7.15
CA VAL A 244 25.23 -36.69 8.07
C VAL A 244 25.61 -37.98 7.34
N LYS A 245 25.02 -38.26 6.18
CA LYS A 245 25.34 -39.44 5.35
C LYS A 245 26.80 -39.39 4.86
N SER A 246 27.27 -38.25 4.35
CA SER A 246 28.66 -38.05 3.92
C SER A 246 29.65 -38.15 5.10
N TYR A 247 29.27 -37.71 6.30
CA TYR A 247 30.11 -37.88 7.49
C TYR A 247 30.21 -39.35 7.93
N HIS A 248 29.15 -40.15 7.76
CA HIS A 248 29.24 -41.60 7.94
C HIS A 248 30.18 -42.25 6.89
N PHE A 249 30.10 -41.87 5.62
CA PHE A 249 31.03 -42.33 4.58
C PHE A 249 32.49 -41.97 4.90
N PHE A 250 32.73 -40.77 5.45
CA PHE A 250 34.04 -40.34 5.93
C PHE A 250 34.53 -41.16 7.13
N LEU A 251 33.66 -41.51 8.09
CA LEU A 251 34.02 -42.35 9.24
C LEU A 251 34.30 -43.81 8.85
N ASP A 252 33.64 -44.32 7.80
CA ASP A 252 33.85 -45.66 7.25
C ASP A 252 35.00 -45.72 6.21
N ASP A 253 35.74 -44.61 6.03
CA ASP A 253 36.89 -44.45 5.10
C ASP A 253 36.53 -44.79 3.62
N VAL A 254 35.28 -44.52 3.23
CA VAL A 254 34.77 -44.72 1.86
C VAL A 254 35.18 -43.54 0.98
N PRO A 255 35.96 -43.74 -0.10
CA PRO A 255 36.62 -42.65 -0.83
C PRO A 255 35.74 -41.94 -1.88
N ASP A 256 34.46 -42.31 -2.02
CA ASP A 256 33.57 -41.79 -3.06
C ASP A 256 32.17 -41.50 -2.50
N ASP A 257 31.79 -40.22 -2.49
CA ASP A 257 30.47 -39.70 -2.13
C ASP A 257 29.62 -39.29 -3.36
N SER A 258 30.08 -39.59 -4.58
CA SER A 258 29.38 -39.24 -5.83
C SER A 258 27.93 -39.74 -5.85
N SER A 259 27.66 -40.93 -5.32
CA SER A 259 26.29 -41.48 -5.24
C SER A 259 25.36 -40.65 -4.33
N LEU A 260 25.87 -40.00 -3.29
CA LEU A 260 25.08 -39.15 -2.38
C LEU A 260 24.83 -37.78 -3.01
N THR A 261 25.79 -37.25 -3.76
CA THR A 261 25.61 -35.98 -4.49
C THR A 261 24.62 -36.13 -5.64
N GLU A 262 24.64 -37.25 -6.37
CA GLU A 262 23.61 -37.56 -7.39
C GLU A 262 22.20 -37.70 -6.78
N GLU A 263 22.07 -38.35 -5.61
CA GLU A 263 20.80 -38.46 -4.87
C GLU A 263 20.25 -37.07 -4.47
N LEU A 264 21.10 -36.21 -3.91
CA LEU A 264 20.72 -34.85 -3.51
C LEU A 264 20.33 -33.99 -4.73
N CYS A 265 21.10 -34.04 -5.82
CA CYS A 265 20.78 -33.31 -7.05
C CYS A 265 19.44 -33.77 -7.63
N ALA A 266 19.20 -35.08 -7.76
CA ALA A 266 17.94 -35.62 -8.27
C ALA A 266 16.73 -35.24 -7.40
N PHE A 267 16.90 -35.18 -6.07
CA PHE A 267 15.88 -34.73 -5.14
C PHE A 267 15.55 -33.24 -5.31
N LEU A 268 16.57 -32.38 -5.37
CA LEU A 268 16.41 -30.94 -5.58
C LEU A 268 15.81 -30.63 -6.96
N ASP A 269 16.25 -31.30 -8.03
CA ASP A 269 15.72 -31.14 -9.38
C ASP A 269 14.24 -31.54 -9.48
N SER A 270 13.83 -32.59 -8.76
CA SER A 270 12.43 -33.01 -8.68
C SER A 270 11.54 -31.91 -8.09
N GLN A 271 11.99 -31.24 -7.03
CA GLN A 271 11.25 -30.12 -6.41
C GLN A 271 11.29 -28.87 -7.29
N ASN A 272 12.47 -28.50 -7.80
CA ASN A 272 12.66 -27.34 -8.69
C ASN A 272 11.86 -27.48 -10.00
N SER A 273 11.54 -28.70 -10.45
CA SER A 273 10.66 -28.94 -11.61
C SER A 273 9.24 -28.40 -11.41
N GLY A 274 8.74 -28.34 -10.18
CA GLY A 274 7.45 -27.73 -9.86
C GLY A 274 7.51 -26.21 -10.05
N ILE A 275 8.47 -25.58 -9.37
CA ILE A 275 8.71 -24.13 -9.40
C ILE A 275 9.00 -23.65 -10.84
N GLY A 276 9.80 -24.39 -11.60
CA GLY A 276 10.12 -24.06 -13.00
C GLY A 276 8.88 -24.01 -13.91
N LYS A 277 7.93 -24.93 -13.74
CA LYS A 277 6.65 -24.92 -14.48
C LYS A 277 5.74 -23.76 -14.06
N GLU A 278 5.79 -23.37 -12.78
CA GLU A 278 5.05 -22.21 -12.30
C GLU A 278 5.63 -20.90 -12.86
N ILE A 279 6.96 -20.76 -12.89
CA ILE A 279 7.65 -19.66 -13.55
C ILE A 279 7.28 -19.59 -15.04
N GLU A 280 7.35 -20.70 -15.79
CA GLU A 280 6.98 -20.73 -17.22
C GLU A 280 5.52 -20.31 -17.45
N ASN A 281 4.59 -20.76 -16.59
CA ASN A 281 3.19 -20.34 -16.64
C ASN A 281 3.00 -18.85 -16.31
N LEU A 282 3.74 -18.33 -15.33
CA LEU A 282 3.69 -16.90 -14.96
C LEU A 282 4.28 -16.02 -16.06
N GLU A 283 5.40 -16.39 -16.67
CA GLU A 283 6.00 -15.70 -17.81
C GLU A 283 5.02 -15.63 -19.00
N LYS A 284 4.36 -16.75 -19.31
CA LYS A 284 3.34 -16.81 -20.36
C LYS A 284 2.11 -15.95 -20.05
N ASN A 285 1.67 -15.92 -18.79
CA ASN A 285 0.56 -15.07 -18.36
C ASN A 285 0.93 -13.58 -18.44
N ILE A 286 2.16 -13.21 -18.04
CA ILE A 286 2.70 -11.85 -18.19
C ILE A 286 2.72 -11.46 -19.66
N GLN A 287 3.21 -12.33 -20.56
CA GLN A 287 3.24 -12.07 -21.99
C GLN A 287 1.82 -11.83 -22.56
N SER A 288 0.85 -12.69 -22.22
CA SER A 288 -0.55 -12.51 -22.64
C SER A 288 -1.13 -11.17 -22.15
N MET A 289 -0.86 -10.80 -20.90
CA MET A 289 -1.32 -9.53 -20.31
C MET A 289 -0.65 -8.31 -20.97
N THR A 290 0.63 -8.38 -21.34
CA THR A 290 1.29 -7.31 -22.09
C THR A 290 0.74 -7.16 -23.50
N GLU A 291 0.43 -8.27 -24.19
CA GLU A 291 -0.20 -8.24 -25.51
C GLU A 291 -1.67 -7.76 -25.47
N GLU A 292 -2.37 -7.89 -24.34
CA GLU A 292 -3.69 -7.29 -24.13
C GLU A 292 -3.58 -5.78 -23.86
N LEU A 293 -2.63 -5.35 -23.03
CA LEU A 293 -2.36 -3.93 -22.77
C LEU A 293 -1.98 -3.15 -24.04
N GLU A 294 -1.11 -3.69 -24.90
CA GLU A 294 -0.75 -3.04 -26.17
C GLU A 294 -1.98 -2.83 -27.07
N LYS A 295 -2.89 -3.81 -27.13
CA LYS A 295 -4.15 -3.70 -27.90
C LYS A 295 -5.09 -2.66 -27.29
N ASP A 296 -5.20 -2.61 -25.96
CA ASP A 296 -6.02 -1.61 -25.27
C ASP A 296 -5.46 -0.18 -25.43
N GLU A 297 -4.13 -0.01 -25.48
CA GLU A 297 -3.49 1.27 -25.79
C GLU A 297 -3.75 1.71 -27.24
N GLU A 298 -3.65 0.80 -28.22
CA GLU A 298 -4.03 1.07 -29.62
C GLU A 298 -5.51 1.48 -29.73
N LEU A 299 -6.41 0.73 -29.07
CA LEU A 299 -7.85 1.03 -29.06
C LEU A 299 -8.15 2.36 -28.36
N ALA A 300 -7.45 2.71 -27.28
CA ALA A 300 -7.60 4.00 -26.61
C ALA A 300 -7.14 5.17 -27.49
N ALA A 301 -6.06 5.01 -28.26
CA ALA A 301 -5.61 6.00 -29.24
C ALA A 301 -6.65 6.22 -30.36
N VAL A 302 -7.21 5.13 -30.91
CA VAL A 302 -8.29 5.18 -31.92
C VAL A 302 -9.56 5.80 -31.35
N LEU A 303 -9.94 5.48 -30.11
CA LEU A 303 -11.11 6.04 -29.44
C LEU A 303 -10.95 7.56 -29.21
N SER A 304 -9.76 8.02 -28.84
CA SER A 304 -9.44 9.44 -28.70
C SER A 304 -9.59 10.21 -30.04
N GLN A 305 -9.11 9.62 -31.15
CA GLN A 305 -9.30 10.18 -32.50
C GLN A 305 -10.79 10.26 -32.86
N LEU A 306 -11.55 9.18 -32.65
CA LEU A 306 -13.00 9.13 -32.89
C LEU A 306 -13.78 10.15 -32.03
N GLN A 307 -13.36 10.37 -30.77
CA GLN A 307 -13.95 11.41 -29.93
C GLN A 307 -13.68 12.83 -30.46
N GLN A 308 -12.46 13.08 -30.94
CA GLN A 308 -12.11 14.36 -31.57
C GLN A 308 -12.90 14.58 -32.87
N GLU A 309 -13.01 13.57 -33.73
CA GLU A 309 -13.84 13.64 -34.94
C GLU A 309 -15.32 13.87 -34.61
N ASN A 310 -15.86 13.17 -33.61
CA ASN A 310 -17.26 13.35 -33.19
C ASN A 310 -17.52 14.77 -32.67
N ALA A 311 -16.60 15.34 -31.87
CA ALA A 311 -16.70 16.72 -31.40
C ALA A 311 -16.71 17.74 -32.56
N VAL A 312 -15.82 17.56 -33.56
CA VAL A 312 -15.81 18.41 -34.76
C VAL A 312 -17.12 18.28 -35.55
N LEU A 313 -17.63 17.05 -35.72
CA LEU A 313 -18.90 16.81 -36.41
C LEU A 313 -20.11 17.43 -35.66
N GLN A 314 -20.12 17.40 -34.33
CA GLN A 314 -21.16 18.07 -33.52
C GLN A 314 -21.10 19.60 -33.66
N GLU A 315 -19.90 20.20 -33.65
CA GLU A 315 -19.77 21.63 -33.93
C GLU A 315 -20.26 22.00 -35.32
N ASP A 316 -19.96 21.17 -36.33
CA ASP A 316 -20.40 21.40 -37.71
C ASP A 316 -21.90 21.17 -37.88
N GLU A 317 -22.51 20.22 -37.17
CA GLU A 317 -23.96 20.06 -37.09
C GLU A 317 -24.63 21.34 -36.56
N LEU A 318 -24.14 21.90 -35.45
CA LEU A 318 -24.65 23.15 -34.88
C LEU A 318 -24.49 24.34 -35.85
N LYS A 319 -23.37 24.43 -36.57
CA LYS A 319 -23.14 25.44 -37.63
C LYS A 319 -24.16 25.28 -38.77
N LEU A 320 -24.43 24.04 -39.20
CA LEU A 320 -25.43 23.74 -40.24
C LEU A 320 -26.86 24.05 -39.78
N GLN A 321 -27.24 23.69 -38.56
CA GLN A 321 -28.54 24.04 -37.98
C GLN A 321 -28.74 25.57 -37.94
N ALA A 322 -27.76 26.34 -37.47
CA ALA A 322 -27.80 27.80 -37.47
C ALA A 322 -27.88 28.41 -38.90
N ILE A 323 -27.28 27.77 -39.91
CA ILE A 323 -27.40 28.15 -41.32
C ILE A 323 -28.81 27.86 -41.86
N ILE A 324 -29.42 26.74 -41.46
CA ILE A 324 -30.79 26.36 -41.82
C ILE A 324 -31.78 27.37 -41.23
N GLU A 325 -31.75 27.61 -39.91
CA GLU A 325 -32.61 28.59 -39.24
C GLU A 325 -32.51 29.99 -39.88
N ARG A 326 -31.27 30.45 -40.16
CA ARG A 326 -31.05 31.74 -40.84
C ARG A 326 -31.62 31.77 -42.26
N SER A 327 -31.62 30.63 -42.95
CA SER A 327 -32.15 30.49 -44.30
C SER A 327 -33.68 30.44 -44.29
N GLU A 328 -34.29 29.73 -43.35
CA GLU A 328 -35.74 29.69 -43.12
C GLU A 328 -36.29 31.07 -42.77
N LEU A 329 -35.68 31.77 -41.81
CA LEU A 329 -36.01 33.16 -41.46
C LEU A 329 -35.86 34.13 -42.65
N ARG A 330 -34.98 33.81 -43.63
CA ARG A 330 -34.84 34.60 -44.85
C ARG A 330 -35.93 34.26 -45.87
N ILE A 331 -36.30 33.00 -46.00
CA ILE A 331 -37.41 32.54 -46.84
C ILE A 331 -38.72 33.16 -46.35
N GLU A 332 -39.02 33.07 -45.06
CA GLU A 332 -40.20 33.66 -44.43
C GLU A 332 -40.27 35.18 -44.69
N LYS A 333 -39.17 35.92 -44.47
CA LYS A 333 -39.10 37.36 -44.76
C LYS A 333 -39.26 37.71 -46.24
N LEU A 334 -38.91 36.82 -47.15
CA LEU A 334 -39.13 37.02 -48.59
C LEU A 334 -40.59 36.70 -48.97
N GLN A 335 -41.17 35.63 -48.44
CA GLN A 335 -42.58 35.28 -48.62
C GLN A 335 -43.51 36.37 -48.07
N SER A 336 -43.25 36.84 -46.85
CA SER A 336 -43.96 37.96 -46.23
C SER A 336 -43.89 39.26 -47.04
N LYS A 337 -42.82 39.48 -47.82
CA LYS A 337 -42.73 40.61 -48.75
C LYS A 337 -43.40 40.37 -50.10
N MET A 338 -43.42 39.12 -50.59
CA MET A 338 -44.05 38.79 -51.87
C MET A 338 -45.57 38.96 -51.84
N GLY A 339 -46.23 38.72 -50.69
CA GLY A 339 -47.67 38.96 -50.51
C GLY A 339 -48.10 40.39 -50.87
N PRO A 340 -47.72 41.42 -50.09
CA PRO A 340 -48.13 42.80 -50.32
C PRO A 340 -47.62 43.37 -51.65
N LEU A 341 -46.45 42.94 -52.14
CA LEU A 341 -45.96 43.35 -53.46
C LEU A 341 -46.79 42.77 -54.62
N GLY A 342 -47.36 41.57 -54.43
CA GLY A 342 -48.30 40.96 -55.37
C GLY A 342 -49.67 41.62 -55.34
N GLU A 343 -50.15 42.00 -54.16
CA GLU A 343 -51.38 42.79 -53.98
C GLU A 343 -51.24 44.18 -54.61
N GLU A 344 -50.15 44.90 -54.35
CA GLU A 344 -49.87 46.21 -54.95
C GLU A 344 -49.76 46.12 -56.49
N LEU A 345 -49.11 45.08 -57.03
CA LEU A 345 -49.05 44.84 -58.48
C LEU A 345 -50.47 44.68 -59.07
N ASN A 346 -51.34 43.94 -58.38
CA ASN A 346 -52.71 43.72 -58.81
C ASN A 346 -53.54 45.03 -58.78
N GLU A 347 -53.41 45.83 -57.72
CA GLU A 347 -54.04 47.15 -57.64
C GLU A 347 -53.61 48.08 -58.79
N ARG A 348 -52.30 48.14 -59.09
CA ARG A 348 -51.78 49.01 -60.17
C ARG A 348 -52.23 48.56 -61.55
N ASN A 349 -52.40 47.26 -61.78
CA ASN A 349 -52.98 46.74 -63.02
C ASN A 349 -54.44 47.18 -63.19
N VAL A 350 -55.26 47.08 -62.15
CA VAL A 350 -56.67 47.52 -62.17
C VAL A 350 -56.79 49.04 -62.42
N GLU A 351 -55.95 49.85 -61.78
CA GLU A 351 -55.94 51.30 -62.00
C GLU A 351 -55.47 51.69 -63.40
N LEU A 352 -54.50 50.96 -63.98
CA LEU A 352 -54.08 51.14 -65.38
C LEU A 352 -55.20 50.85 -66.37
N GLU A 353 -56.04 49.83 -66.12
CA GLU A 353 -57.22 49.55 -66.95
C GLU A 353 -58.23 50.69 -66.87
N ARG A 354 -58.50 51.21 -65.66
CA ARG A 354 -59.42 52.35 -65.43
C ARG A 354 -58.99 53.61 -66.18
N LEU A 355 -57.71 54.01 -66.05
CA LEU A 355 -57.18 55.23 -66.67
C LEU A 355 -57.16 55.15 -68.21
N ASN A 356 -56.95 53.96 -68.78
CA ASN A 356 -57.03 53.77 -70.24
C ASN A 356 -58.46 53.97 -70.78
N GLN A 357 -59.49 53.57 -70.03
CA GLN A 357 -60.89 53.83 -70.40
C GLN A 357 -61.24 55.32 -70.33
N GLU A 358 -60.78 56.02 -69.30
CA GLU A 358 -61.01 57.47 -69.14
C GLU A 358 -60.32 58.30 -70.23
N LYS A 359 -59.09 57.95 -70.60
CA LYS A 359 -58.38 58.60 -71.72
C LYS A 359 -59.17 58.53 -73.04
N LEU A 360 -59.75 57.37 -73.35
CA LEU A 360 -60.54 57.17 -74.57
C LEU A 360 -61.81 58.04 -74.60
N SER A 361 -62.46 58.25 -73.44
CA SER A 361 -63.67 59.09 -73.36
C SER A 361 -63.36 60.59 -73.53
N LEU A 362 -62.24 61.07 -72.98
CA LEU A 362 -61.83 62.47 -73.11
C LEU A 362 -61.38 62.82 -74.54
N GLN A 363 -60.72 61.92 -75.25
CA GLN A 363 -60.37 62.15 -76.66
C GLN A 363 -61.64 62.34 -77.53
N ALA A 364 -62.71 61.57 -77.27
CA ALA A 364 -63.99 61.74 -77.97
C ALA A 364 -64.72 63.06 -77.66
N GLN A 365 -64.51 63.66 -76.49
CA GLN A 365 -65.09 64.97 -76.16
C GLN A 365 -64.36 66.14 -76.84
N ILE A 366 -63.04 66.04 -77.02
CA ILE A 366 -62.22 67.12 -77.60
C ILE A 366 -62.46 67.26 -79.11
N GLU A 367 -62.75 66.16 -79.82
CA GLU A 367 -63.11 66.21 -81.26
C GLU A 367 -64.48 66.86 -81.54
N ALA A 368 -65.32 67.08 -80.51
CA ALA A 368 -66.71 67.50 -80.67
C ALA A 368 -66.96 69.03 -80.66
N GLN A 369 -65.93 69.88 -80.54
CA GLN A 369 -66.10 71.34 -80.39
C GLN A 369 -65.36 72.19 -81.44
N PRO A 370 -66.07 72.87 -82.34
CA PRO A 370 -65.52 73.92 -83.20
C PRO A 370 -65.88 75.32 -82.68
N ILE A 371 -64.89 76.13 -82.31
CA ILE A 371 -65.05 77.56 -81.94
C ILE A 371 -64.30 78.45 -82.94
N SER A 372 -64.95 79.55 -83.34
CA SER A 372 -64.52 80.44 -84.43
C SER A 372 -63.50 81.50 -83.97
N THR A 373 -62.55 81.83 -84.84
CA THR A 373 -61.43 82.76 -84.55
C THR A 373 -61.84 84.22 -84.39
N THR A 374 -63.06 84.61 -84.73
CA THR A 374 -63.53 86.01 -84.64
C THR A 374 -63.91 86.46 -83.23
N ASP A 375 -64.25 85.54 -82.33
CA ASP A 375 -64.39 85.87 -80.89
C ASP A 375 -63.03 85.97 -80.20
N LEU A 376 -61.99 85.34 -80.77
CA LEU A 376 -60.63 85.35 -80.23
C LEU A 376 -60.05 86.77 -80.21
N ASP A 377 -60.25 87.56 -81.27
CA ASP A 377 -59.71 88.92 -81.37
C ASP A 377 -60.49 89.96 -80.53
N ARG A 378 -61.76 89.69 -80.23
CA ARG A 378 -62.52 90.50 -79.27
C ARG A 378 -62.11 90.15 -77.84
N MET A 379 -61.95 88.86 -77.55
CA MET A 379 -61.42 88.39 -76.28
C MET A 379 -59.97 88.84 -76.03
N THR A 380 -59.10 88.96 -77.02
CA THR A 380 -57.71 89.43 -76.78
C THR A 380 -57.63 90.89 -76.36
N SER A 381 -58.52 91.77 -76.85
CA SER A 381 -58.58 93.17 -76.42
C SER A 381 -59.09 93.32 -74.98
N GLU A 382 -60.17 92.61 -74.62
CA GLU A 382 -60.62 92.52 -73.22
C GLU A 382 -59.56 91.85 -72.33
N ARG A 383 -58.88 90.80 -72.83
CA ARG A 383 -57.76 90.14 -72.15
C ARG A 383 -56.59 91.09 -71.90
N GLU A 384 -56.33 92.08 -72.73
CA GLU A 384 -55.23 93.03 -72.51
C GLU A 384 -55.55 94.04 -71.40
N GLN A 385 -56.78 94.56 -71.36
CA GLN A 385 -57.24 95.41 -70.24
C GLN A 385 -57.35 94.61 -68.94
N LEU A 386 -57.95 93.42 -69.01
CA LEU A 386 -58.02 92.49 -67.88
C LEU A 386 -56.61 92.09 -67.42
N SER A 387 -55.66 91.81 -68.34
CA SER A 387 -54.26 91.49 -68.03
C SER A 387 -53.58 92.59 -67.21
N ASN A 388 -53.78 93.87 -67.56
CA ASN A 388 -53.21 94.98 -66.78
C ASN A 388 -53.80 95.07 -65.37
N GLY A 389 -55.11 94.82 -65.20
CA GLY A 389 -55.73 94.67 -63.88
C GLY A 389 -55.23 93.41 -63.13
N LEU A 390 -55.07 92.30 -63.84
CA LEU A 390 -54.54 91.02 -63.35
C LEU A 390 -53.10 91.19 -62.89
N ASN A 391 -52.28 92.00 -63.55
CA ASN A 391 -50.90 92.26 -63.16
C ASN A 391 -50.82 93.05 -61.85
N GLN A 392 -51.68 94.06 -61.64
CA GLN A 392 -51.74 94.79 -60.37
C GLN A 392 -52.26 93.90 -59.23
N ILE A 393 -53.33 93.14 -59.47
CA ILE A 393 -53.88 92.18 -58.50
C ILE A 393 -52.88 91.04 -58.24
N SER A 394 -52.17 90.56 -59.26
CA SER A 394 -51.12 89.53 -59.16
C SER A 394 -49.96 90.02 -58.30
N ASN A 395 -49.50 91.27 -58.46
CA ASN A 395 -48.47 91.84 -57.59
C ASN A 395 -48.94 91.88 -56.12
N ARG A 396 -50.19 92.29 -55.86
CA ARG A 396 -50.72 92.29 -54.48
C ARG A 396 -50.93 90.86 -53.94
N ILE A 397 -51.31 89.91 -54.79
CA ILE A 397 -51.36 88.49 -54.46
C ILE A 397 -49.95 87.94 -54.17
N GLN A 398 -48.91 88.37 -54.89
CA GLN A 398 -47.52 87.96 -54.62
C GLN A 398 -47.02 88.49 -53.27
N GLU A 399 -47.35 89.74 -52.91
CA GLU A 399 -47.05 90.27 -51.57
C GLU A 399 -47.74 89.47 -50.46
N LEU A 400 -49.06 89.24 -50.58
CA LEU A 400 -49.82 88.46 -49.60
C LEU A 400 -49.37 86.99 -49.54
N ARG A 401 -49.02 86.38 -50.68
CA ARG A 401 -48.42 85.03 -50.73
C ARG A 401 -47.06 85.00 -50.04
N ARG A 402 -46.26 86.05 -50.13
CA ARG A 402 -44.98 86.14 -49.41
C ARG A 402 -45.20 86.21 -47.91
N GLU A 403 -46.15 87.01 -47.44
CA GLU A 403 -46.53 87.08 -46.02
C GLU A 403 -47.09 85.74 -45.51
N ILE A 404 -47.91 85.05 -46.32
CA ILE A 404 -48.42 83.70 -46.02
C ILE A 404 -47.28 82.69 -45.95
N LEU A 405 -46.37 82.66 -46.94
CA LEU A 405 -45.22 81.73 -46.94
C LEU A 405 -44.26 81.97 -45.75
N GLU A 406 -44.09 83.22 -45.33
CA GLU A 406 -43.30 83.56 -44.14
C GLU A 406 -44.00 83.09 -42.85
N ALA A 407 -45.33 83.27 -42.76
CA ALA A 407 -46.13 82.76 -41.66
C ALA A 407 -46.15 81.22 -41.61
N GLU A 408 -46.38 80.56 -42.75
CA GLU A 408 -46.34 79.09 -42.93
C GLU A 408 -44.96 78.54 -42.57
N GLY A 409 -43.87 79.17 -43.00
CA GLY A 409 -42.51 78.80 -42.58
C GLY A 409 -42.29 78.95 -41.07
N SER A 410 -42.87 79.96 -40.43
CA SER A 410 -42.83 80.14 -38.96
C SER A 410 -43.68 79.11 -38.20
N VAL A 411 -44.74 78.59 -38.82
CA VAL A 411 -45.55 77.49 -38.28
C VAL A 411 -44.80 76.17 -38.47
N GLN A 412 -44.32 75.88 -39.68
CA GLN A 412 -43.60 74.65 -40.01
C GLN A 412 -42.36 74.47 -39.12
N THR A 413 -41.55 75.51 -38.92
CA THR A 413 -40.39 75.43 -38.00
C THR A 413 -40.76 75.13 -36.54
N LYS A 414 -41.96 75.54 -36.10
CA LYS A 414 -42.50 75.16 -34.78
C LYS A 414 -43.05 73.73 -34.78
N THR A 415 -43.76 73.31 -35.84
CA THR A 415 -44.25 71.94 -36.03
C THR A 415 -43.09 70.94 -36.07
N ASP A 416 -42.06 71.19 -36.89
CA ASP A 416 -40.82 70.40 -36.94
C ASP A 416 -40.16 70.29 -35.56
N SER A 417 -40.18 71.36 -34.76
CA SER A 417 -39.59 71.39 -33.42
C SER A 417 -40.42 70.56 -32.44
N LEU A 418 -41.74 70.60 -32.56
CA LEU A 418 -42.68 69.81 -31.77
C LEU A 418 -42.60 68.32 -32.15
N GLU A 419 -42.53 68.00 -33.44
CA GLU A 419 -42.35 66.63 -33.94
C GLU A 419 -41.02 66.04 -33.45
N LYS A 420 -39.92 66.79 -33.52
CA LYS A 420 -38.62 66.38 -32.94
C LYS A 420 -38.70 66.13 -31.43
N LEU A 421 -39.55 66.85 -30.69
CA LEU A 421 -39.81 66.62 -29.27
C LEU A 421 -40.63 65.34 -29.05
N VAL A 422 -41.67 65.09 -29.85
CA VAL A 422 -42.47 63.86 -29.83
C VAL A 422 -41.63 62.64 -30.19
N GLN A 423 -40.86 62.69 -31.28
CA GLN A 423 -39.93 61.62 -31.68
C GLN A 423 -38.89 61.32 -30.59
N ARG A 424 -38.35 62.34 -29.90
CA ARG A 424 -37.45 62.17 -28.75
C ARG A 424 -38.16 61.50 -27.56
N TYR A 425 -39.39 61.88 -27.26
CA TYR A 425 -40.17 61.23 -26.21
C TYR A 425 -40.43 59.75 -26.57
N ASN A 426 -40.95 59.48 -27.76
CA ASN A 426 -41.27 58.12 -28.21
C ASN A 426 -39.99 57.25 -28.25
N THR A 427 -38.87 57.73 -28.78
CA THR A 427 -37.60 56.96 -28.77
C THR A 427 -37.06 56.67 -27.36
N VAL A 428 -37.23 57.59 -26.41
CA VAL A 428 -36.91 57.34 -24.99
C VAL A 428 -37.90 56.34 -24.37
N ALA A 429 -39.19 56.43 -24.68
CA ALA A 429 -40.22 55.50 -24.20
C ALA A 429 -40.03 54.06 -24.75
N TYR A 430 -39.65 53.91 -26.03
CA TYR A 430 -39.22 52.64 -26.62
C TYR A 430 -37.98 52.08 -25.91
N ARG A 431 -36.96 52.90 -25.64
CA ARG A 431 -35.75 52.46 -24.89
C ARG A 431 -36.07 52.04 -23.45
N LEU A 432 -37.08 52.65 -22.82
CA LEU A 432 -37.53 52.28 -21.47
C LEU A 432 -38.47 51.05 -21.48
N GLY A 433 -38.97 50.61 -22.64
CA GLY A 433 -39.89 49.48 -22.77
C GLY A 433 -41.30 49.79 -22.27
N ILE A 434 -41.78 51.01 -22.52
CA ILE A 434 -43.10 51.52 -22.10
C ILE A 434 -44.09 51.62 -23.28
N VAL A 435 -43.57 51.62 -24.51
CA VAL A 435 -44.31 51.57 -25.78
C VAL A 435 -43.65 50.47 -26.63
N PRO A 436 -44.38 49.58 -27.33
CA PRO A 436 -45.85 49.51 -27.47
C PRO A 436 -46.54 48.94 -26.22
N SER A 437 -47.87 48.91 -26.21
CA SER A 437 -48.71 48.47 -25.07
C SER A 437 -48.42 47.04 -24.57
N THR A 438 -47.87 46.17 -25.42
CA THR A 438 -47.43 44.81 -25.06
C THR A 438 -46.04 44.74 -24.39
N ALA A 439 -45.35 45.86 -24.21
CA ALA A 439 -44.02 45.87 -23.61
C ALA A 439 -44.09 45.52 -22.11
N PRO A 440 -43.10 44.80 -21.54
CA PRO A 440 -43.20 44.21 -20.19
C PRO A 440 -43.26 45.22 -19.03
N ARG A 441 -43.19 46.52 -19.30
CA ARG A 441 -43.35 47.62 -18.32
C ARG A 441 -44.47 48.61 -18.67
N ALA A 442 -45.32 48.30 -19.66
CA ALA A 442 -46.39 49.18 -20.14
C ALA A 442 -47.71 49.07 -19.35
N ASN A 443 -47.94 47.96 -18.64
CA ASN A 443 -49.19 47.69 -17.88
C ASN A 443 -50.46 48.05 -18.66
N ASP A 444 -50.54 47.59 -19.92
CA ASP A 444 -51.67 47.79 -20.86
C ASP A 444 -52.05 49.25 -21.16
N GLN A 445 -51.19 50.24 -20.87
CA GLN A 445 -51.43 51.65 -21.21
C GLN A 445 -50.65 52.08 -22.46
N SER A 446 -51.38 52.50 -23.50
CA SER A 446 -50.81 53.08 -24.73
C SER A 446 -50.27 54.49 -24.47
N LEU A 447 -49.00 54.57 -24.06
CA LEU A 447 -48.30 55.82 -23.72
C LEU A 447 -47.56 56.45 -24.92
N GLU A 448 -48.03 56.22 -26.16
CA GLU A 448 -47.44 56.81 -27.36
C GLU A 448 -47.94 58.24 -27.57
N LEU A 449 -47.01 59.19 -27.72
CA LEU A 449 -47.38 60.57 -28.05
C LEU A 449 -47.57 60.70 -29.56
N GLY A 450 -48.78 61.09 -29.96
CA GLY A 450 -49.12 61.52 -31.32
C GLY A 450 -49.58 62.98 -31.34
N LEU A 451 -49.33 63.64 -32.47
CA LEU A 451 -49.90 64.95 -32.81
C LEU A 451 -51.27 64.73 -33.47
N LEU A 452 -52.27 65.51 -33.11
CA LEU A 452 -53.55 65.58 -33.82
C LEU A 452 -53.56 66.84 -34.68
N GLU A 453 -54.02 66.73 -35.93
CA GLU A 453 -54.04 67.83 -36.90
C GLU A 453 -55.31 68.70 -36.83
N GLU A 454 -56.29 68.35 -35.98
CA GLU A 454 -57.54 69.10 -35.81
C GLU A 454 -57.72 69.69 -34.39
N SER A 455 -58.61 70.68 -34.29
CA SER A 455 -58.61 71.77 -33.30
C SER A 455 -58.71 71.39 -31.81
N GLU A 456 -58.18 72.29 -30.95
CA GLU A 456 -58.25 72.30 -29.48
C GLU A 456 -57.53 71.17 -28.71
N GLY A 457 -56.39 70.70 -29.22
CA GLY A 457 -55.43 69.95 -28.40
C GLY A 457 -54.29 69.34 -29.20
N CYS A 458 -53.09 69.95 -29.17
CA CYS A 458 -51.96 69.52 -30.01
C CYS A 458 -51.36 68.15 -29.65
N LEU A 459 -51.92 67.41 -28.68
CA LEU A 459 -51.35 66.20 -28.08
C LEU A 459 -52.45 65.21 -27.69
N ASN A 460 -52.23 63.92 -27.97
CA ASN A 460 -53.19 62.84 -27.69
C ASN A 460 -53.40 62.55 -26.18
N LEU A 461 -52.38 62.73 -25.33
CA LEU A 461 -52.39 62.31 -23.92
C LEU A 461 -52.23 63.46 -22.91
N ASP A 462 -52.90 63.34 -21.75
CA ASP A 462 -52.64 64.19 -20.57
C ASP A 462 -51.31 63.81 -19.89
N LEU A 463 -50.27 64.54 -20.29
CA LEU A 463 -48.92 64.46 -19.76
C LEU A 463 -48.82 64.69 -18.23
N LYS A 464 -49.76 65.40 -17.60
CA LYS A 464 -49.67 65.78 -16.18
C LYS A 464 -50.28 64.74 -15.25
N ASN A 465 -51.47 64.23 -15.57
CA ASN A 465 -52.24 63.41 -14.64
C ASN A 465 -52.12 61.90 -14.90
N ILE A 466 -51.71 61.46 -16.09
CA ILE A 466 -51.61 60.03 -16.44
C ILE A 466 -50.14 59.62 -16.56
N VAL A 467 -49.42 60.20 -17.53
CA VAL A 467 -48.03 59.81 -17.86
C VAL A 467 -47.08 60.03 -16.69
N ARG A 468 -47.16 61.19 -16.03
CA ARG A 468 -46.23 61.57 -14.95
C ARG A 468 -46.32 60.68 -13.69
N PRO A 469 -47.51 60.41 -13.09
CA PRO A 469 -47.59 59.52 -11.93
C PRO A 469 -47.24 58.07 -12.29
N PHE A 470 -47.58 57.59 -13.49
CA PHE A 470 -47.16 56.26 -13.96
C PHE A 470 -45.62 56.12 -13.99
N LEU A 471 -44.92 57.08 -14.59
CA LEU A 471 -43.44 57.09 -14.62
C LEU A 471 -42.82 57.21 -13.21
N ILE A 472 -43.47 57.91 -12.28
CA ILE A 472 -43.01 58.01 -10.88
C ILE A 472 -43.16 56.66 -10.15
N ASN A 473 -44.27 55.95 -10.37
CA ASN A 473 -44.51 54.62 -9.81
C ASN A 473 -43.53 53.59 -10.39
N LEU A 474 -43.38 53.55 -11.73
CA LEU A 474 -42.43 52.67 -12.41
C LEU A 474 -40.99 52.91 -11.91
N ARG A 475 -40.58 54.18 -11.75
CA ARG A 475 -39.27 54.53 -11.16
C ARG A 475 -39.14 54.01 -9.73
N HIS A 476 -40.18 54.09 -8.91
CA HIS A 476 -40.16 53.57 -7.54
C HIS A 476 -39.97 52.06 -7.54
N ASN A 477 -40.74 51.32 -8.35
CA ASN A 477 -40.65 49.86 -8.45
C ASN A 477 -39.26 49.40 -8.93
N LEU A 478 -38.71 50.04 -9.98
CA LEU A 478 -37.35 49.78 -10.45
C LEU A 478 -36.29 50.10 -9.40
N THR A 479 -36.52 51.11 -8.56
CA THR A 479 -35.63 51.45 -7.44
C THR A 479 -35.70 50.41 -6.32
N THR A 480 -36.90 49.88 -6.02
CA THR A 480 -37.05 48.79 -5.04
C THR A 480 -36.48 47.47 -5.54
N GLU A 481 -36.66 47.11 -6.82
CA GLU A 481 -36.03 45.93 -7.44
C GLU A 481 -34.50 46.06 -7.43
N PHE A 482 -33.98 47.22 -7.81
CA PHE A 482 -32.54 47.51 -7.74
C PHE A 482 -31.99 47.34 -6.32
N HIS A 483 -32.69 47.87 -5.30
CA HIS A 483 -32.27 47.68 -3.92
C HIS A 483 -32.41 46.22 -3.44
N SER A 484 -33.40 45.45 -3.89
CA SER A 484 -33.50 44.03 -3.52
C SER A 484 -32.38 43.19 -4.14
N GLU A 485 -32.04 43.43 -5.41
CA GLU A 485 -30.90 42.74 -6.05
C GLU A 485 -29.55 43.25 -5.50
N GLN A 486 -29.46 44.52 -5.08
CA GLN A 486 -28.29 45.04 -4.36
C GLN A 486 -28.12 44.37 -2.99
N SER A 487 -29.20 44.21 -2.21
CA SER A 487 -29.15 43.46 -0.95
C SER A 487 -28.76 42.00 -1.17
N ARG A 488 -29.33 41.34 -2.18
CA ARG A 488 -28.97 39.96 -2.56
C ARG A 488 -27.50 39.83 -2.97
N SER A 489 -26.98 40.82 -3.69
CA SER A 489 -25.56 40.90 -4.06
C SER A 489 -24.65 41.06 -2.83
N LEU A 490 -25.07 41.87 -1.84
CA LEU A 490 -24.36 41.99 -0.56
C LEU A 490 -24.41 40.70 0.27
N GLU A 491 -25.57 40.03 0.36
CA GLU A 491 -25.69 38.72 1.02
C GLU A 491 -24.81 37.66 0.36
N LEU A 492 -24.75 37.65 -0.98
CA LEU A 492 -23.88 36.75 -1.74
C LEU A 492 -22.40 37.08 -1.49
N GLN A 493 -22.02 38.37 -1.46
CA GLN A 493 -20.67 38.82 -1.14
C GLN A 493 -20.27 38.41 0.29
N GLU A 494 -21.13 38.61 1.29
CA GLU A 494 -20.88 38.13 2.65
C GLU A 494 -20.72 36.60 2.71
N SER A 495 -21.47 35.84 1.91
CA SER A 495 -21.32 34.39 1.85
C SER A 495 -19.98 33.98 1.21
N LEU A 496 -19.52 34.75 0.22
CA LEU A 496 -18.24 34.56 -0.46
C LEU A 496 -17.09 34.89 0.49
N ASP A 497 -17.18 35.97 1.25
CA ASP A 497 -16.19 36.36 2.24
C ASP A 497 -16.10 35.35 3.40
N LYS A 498 -17.24 34.83 3.88
CA LYS A 498 -17.26 33.69 4.85
C LYS A 498 -16.63 32.42 4.27
N ILE A 499 -16.83 32.12 2.98
CA ILE A 499 -16.18 30.97 2.33
C ILE A 499 -14.67 31.22 2.20
N ASN A 500 -14.24 32.45 1.87
CA ASN A 500 -12.83 32.82 1.83
C ASN A 500 -12.16 32.70 3.19
N GLU A 501 -12.81 33.13 4.27
CA GLU A 501 -12.32 32.99 5.66
C GLU A 501 -12.14 31.50 6.03
N ASN A 502 -13.14 30.64 5.76
CA ASN A 502 -12.98 29.19 5.94
C ASN A 502 -11.84 28.60 5.07
N VAL A 503 -11.60 29.15 3.88
CA VAL A 503 -10.51 28.74 2.98
C VAL A 503 -9.14 29.25 3.46
N THR A 504 -9.06 30.37 4.18
CA THR A 504 -7.82 30.79 4.85
C THR A 504 -7.56 29.95 6.09
N ASP A 505 -8.55 29.72 6.94
CA ASP A 505 -8.42 28.92 8.15
C ASP A 505 -7.96 27.49 7.83
N THR A 506 -8.59 26.84 6.85
CA THR A 506 -8.21 25.48 6.41
C THR A 506 -6.83 25.43 5.72
N LYS A 507 -6.31 26.54 5.19
CA LYS A 507 -4.92 26.63 4.72
C LYS A 507 -3.94 26.80 5.87
N GLU A 508 -4.26 27.64 6.88
CA GLU A 508 -3.42 27.78 8.07
C GLU A 508 -3.34 26.45 8.86
N GLU A 509 -4.43 25.70 8.93
CA GLU A 509 -4.42 24.33 9.47
C GLU A 509 -3.56 23.36 8.65
N LEU A 510 -3.60 23.46 7.31
CA LEU A 510 -2.78 22.65 6.40
C LEU A 510 -1.28 22.96 6.61
N ASP A 511 -0.91 24.24 6.59
CA ASP A 511 0.47 24.71 6.76
C ASP A 511 1.01 24.28 8.15
N ALA A 512 0.18 24.38 9.20
CA ALA A 512 0.53 23.92 10.55
C ALA A 512 0.74 22.38 10.61
N LEU A 513 -0.06 21.60 9.86
CA LEU A 513 0.12 20.16 9.73
C LEU A 513 1.37 19.81 8.91
N GLU A 514 1.68 20.55 7.85
CA GLU A 514 2.86 20.35 7.01
C GLU A 514 4.15 20.63 7.81
N ILE A 515 4.21 21.73 8.55
CA ILE A 515 5.31 22.04 9.49
C ILE A 515 5.45 20.93 10.55
N LYS A 516 4.34 20.37 11.04
CA LYS A 516 4.39 19.26 12.00
C LYS A 516 4.95 17.98 11.37
N ILE A 517 4.59 17.68 10.12
CA ILE A 517 5.14 16.55 9.35
C ILE A 517 6.64 16.76 9.15
N GLU A 518 7.08 17.94 8.70
CA GLU A 518 8.49 18.28 8.49
C GLU A 518 9.32 18.10 9.77
N ASN A 519 8.82 18.60 10.92
CA ASN A 519 9.47 18.40 12.21
C ASN A 519 9.59 16.91 12.57
N THR A 520 8.54 16.10 12.42
CA THR A 520 8.61 14.66 12.70
C THR A 520 9.53 13.89 11.74
N LEU A 521 9.66 14.33 10.48
CA LEU A 521 10.62 13.78 9.52
C LEU A 521 12.07 14.17 9.90
N SER A 522 12.29 15.39 10.39
CA SER A 522 13.58 15.83 10.94
C SER A 522 13.98 14.99 12.17
N GLU A 523 13.06 14.78 13.12
CA GLU A 523 13.28 13.90 14.27
C GLU A 523 13.58 12.44 13.86
N TYR A 524 12.80 11.89 12.92
CA TYR A 524 13.00 10.55 12.39
C TYR A 524 14.36 10.39 11.69
N THR A 525 14.76 11.36 10.86
CA THR A 525 16.06 11.32 10.18
C THR A 525 17.22 11.47 11.16
N MET A 526 17.09 12.32 12.20
CA MET A 526 18.09 12.41 13.26
C MET A 526 18.22 11.11 14.05
N LEU A 527 17.09 10.45 14.39
CA LEU A 527 17.08 9.17 15.09
C LEU A 527 17.70 8.05 14.22
N LYS A 528 17.38 8.02 12.92
CA LYS A 528 17.96 7.09 11.96
C LYS A 528 19.47 7.29 11.79
N ALA A 529 19.96 8.53 11.81
CA ALA A 529 21.38 8.82 11.77
C ALA A 529 22.10 8.29 13.03
N LYS A 530 21.57 8.57 14.22
CA LYS A 530 22.09 8.06 15.50
C LYS A 530 22.14 6.53 15.54
N LEU A 531 21.06 5.86 15.14
CA LEU A 531 21.00 4.39 15.11
C LEU A 531 21.99 3.80 14.10
N SER A 532 22.23 4.47 12.97
CA SER A 532 23.26 4.08 12.00
C SER A 532 24.69 4.28 12.54
N GLU A 533 24.92 5.32 13.34
CA GLU A 533 26.20 5.58 14.00
C GLU A 533 26.47 4.56 15.11
N GLU A 534 25.50 4.31 16.00
CA GLU A 534 25.55 3.26 17.02
C GLU A 534 25.81 1.88 16.40
N LYS A 535 25.10 1.53 15.30
CA LYS A 535 25.36 0.28 14.57
C LYS A 535 26.79 0.22 14.01
N SER A 536 27.32 1.33 13.49
CA SER A 536 28.70 1.37 12.98
C SER A 536 29.73 1.21 14.10
N ILE A 537 29.47 1.77 15.28
CA ILE A 537 30.32 1.63 16.46
C ILE A 537 30.33 0.16 16.92
N LEU A 538 29.15 -0.44 17.10
CA LEU A 538 29.00 -1.84 17.51
C LEU A 538 29.63 -2.81 16.50
N ASN A 539 29.51 -2.56 15.18
CA ASN A 539 30.22 -3.36 14.18
C ASN A 539 31.73 -3.27 14.38
N SER A 540 32.27 -2.05 14.53
CA SER A 540 33.71 -1.84 14.77
C SER A 540 34.22 -2.41 16.09
N GLU A 541 33.34 -2.70 17.04
CA GLU A 541 33.66 -3.41 18.29
C GLU A 541 33.62 -4.92 18.08
N SER A 542 32.62 -5.43 17.36
CA SER A 542 32.56 -6.83 16.91
C SER A 542 33.80 -7.22 16.10
N ASP A 543 34.19 -6.41 15.12
CA ASP A 543 35.37 -6.63 14.27
C ASP A 543 36.67 -6.73 15.10
N LYS A 544 36.79 -5.92 16.16
CA LYS A 544 37.93 -5.95 17.10
C LYS A 544 37.91 -7.22 17.95
N LEU A 545 36.76 -7.56 18.52
CA LEU A 545 36.60 -8.76 19.35
C LEU A 545 36.83 -10.04 18.54
N GLU A 546 36.37 -10.10 17.29
CA GLU A 546 36.68 -11.18 16.37
C GLU A 546 38.18 -11.27 16.07
N HIS A 547 38.85 -10.14 15.84
CA HIS A 547 40.29 -10.14 15.60
C HIS A 547 41.10 -10.55 16.83
N GLU A 548 40.73 -10.10 18.04
CA GLU A 548 41.31 -10.56 19.31
C GLU A 548 41.08 -12.05 19.53
N LEU A 549 39.88 -12.57 19.25
CA LEU A 549 39.56 -14.00 19.36
C LEU A 549 40.38 -14.83 18.36
N GLN A 550 40.51 -14.38 17.11
CA GLN A 550 41.40 -15.01 16.12
C GLN A 550 42.87 -14.99 16.59
N GLN A 551 43.35 -13.88 17.14
CA GLN A 551 44.72 -13.78 17.65
C GLN A 551 44.95 -14.70 18.86
N LEU A 552 44.00 -14.78 19.78
CA LEU A 552 44.03 -15.71 20.92
C LEU A 552 44.00 -17.17 20.45
N LYS A 553 43.20 -17.50 19.42
CA LYS A 553 43.14 -18.84 18.82
C LYS A 553 44.47 -19.23 18.18
N LEU A 554 45.09 -18.33 17.41
CA LEU A 554 46.42 -18.53 16.82
C LEU A 554 47.51 -18.66 17.89
N ASN A 555 47.49 -17.81 18.92
CA ASN A 555 48.42 -17.90 20.04
C ASN A 555 48.26 -19.22 20.82
N SER A 556 47.02 -19.64 21.08
CA SER A 556 46.71 -20.93 21.71
C SER A 556 47.23 -22.10 20.86
N GLN A 557 46.95 -22.12 19.57
CA GLN A 557 47.45 -23.14 18.64
C GLN A 557 48.99 -23.18 18.58
N ASN A 558 49.65 -22.02 18.56
CA ASN A 558 51.11 -21.92 18.64
C ASN A 558 51.67 -22.45 19.97
N THR A 559 51.03 -22.14 21.11
CA THR A 559 51.45 -22.69 22.41
C THR A 559 51.25 -24.21 22.50
N LEU A 560 50.16 -24.74 21.93
CA LEU A 560 49.92 -26.18 21.84
C LEU A 560 50.98 -26.88 20.97
N LEU A 561 51.35 -26.29 19.83
CA LEU A 561 52.43 -26.79 18.97
C LEU A 561 53.79 -26.77 19.70
N GLN A 562 54.10 -25.71 20.45
CA GLN A 562 55.33 -25.64 21.25
C GLN A 562 55.36 -26.67 22.39
N LEU A 563 54.22 -26.92 23.04
CA LEU A 563 54.09 -27.95 24.06
C LEU A 563 54.25 -29.35 23.45
N ASP A 564 53.65 -29.62 22.29
CA ASP A 564 53.79 -30.90 21.60
C ASP A 564 55.24 -31.14 21.15
N GLN A 565 55.90 -30.14 20.54
CA GLN A 565 57.34 -30.19 20.23
C GLN A 565 58.19 -30.49 21.47
N ARG A 566 57.84 -29.92 22.64
CA ARG A 566 58.56 -30.18 23.89
C ARG A 566 58.27 -31.57 24.46
N ILE A 567 57.06 -32.10 24.30
CA ILE A 567 56.71 -33.49 24.64
C ILE A 567 57.50 -34.46 23.75
N GLN A 568 57.56 -34.21 22.44
CA GLN A 568 58.36 -35.01 21.50
C GLN A 568 59.85 -34.99 21.87
N ALA A 569 60.43 -33.81 22.16
CA ALA A 569 61.83 -33.68 22.58
C ALA A 569 62.12 -34.44 23.88
N LEU A 570 61.28 -34.27 24.92
CA LEU A 570 61.41 -35.01 26.18
C LEU A 570 61.26 -36.52 26.00
N ARG A 571 60.44 -36.96 25.04
CA ARG A 571 60.31 -38.38 24.72
C ARG A 571 61.57 -38.93 24.04
N ILE A 572 62.19 -38.19 23.14
CA ILE A 572 63.48 -38.56 22.54
C ILE A 572 64.59 -38.63 23.61
N GLU A 573 64.63 -37.69 24.55
CA GLU A 573 65.55 -37.73 25.69
C GLU A 573 65.29 -38.94 26.62
N TYR A 574 64.02 -39.26 26.87
CA TYR A 574 63.62 -40.45 27.64
C TYR A 574 64.02 -41.76 26.95
N ASP A 575 63.75 -41.89 25.65
CA ASP A 575 64.10 -43.09 24.87
C ASP A 575 65.63 -43.23 24.79
N HIS A 576 66.38 -42.13 24.63
CA HIS A 576 67.85 -42.13 24.64
C HIS A 576 68.46 -42.49 26.01
N THR A 577 67.92 -41.94 27.10
CA THR A 577 68.35 -42.30 28.46
C THR A 577 68.00 -43.75 28.82
N THR A 578 66.88 -44.27 28.32
CA THR A 578 66.50 -45.67 28.47
C THR A 578 67.46 -46.59 27.68
N GLN A 579 67.75 -46.27 26.42
CA GLN A 579 68.69 -47.04 25.59
C GLN A 579 70.12 -47.04 26.15
N THR A 580 70.59 -45.91 26.67
CA THR A 580 71.92 -45.84 27.30
C THR A 580 71.96 -46.63 28.62
N LEU A 581 70.89 -46.65 29.41
CA LEU A 581 70.76 -47.52 30.57
C LEU A 581 70.77 -49.01 30.19
N GLU A 582 70.10 -49.41 29.11
CA GLU A 582 70.14 -50.79 28.61
C GLU A 582 71.54 -51.20 28.14
N ILE A 583 72.27 -50.32 27.44
CA ILE A 583 73.66 -50.55 27.03
C ILE A 583 74.57 -50.70 28.26
N MET A 584 74.45 -49.80 29.24
CA MET A 584 75.23 -49.86 30.48
C MET A 584 74.93 -51.14 31.28
N LYS A 585 73.65 -51.51 31.40
CA LYS A 585 73.20 -52.76 32.04
C LYS A 585 73.73 -53.99 31.30
N GLY A 586 73.71 -53.98 29.97
CA GLY A 586 74.27 -55.04 29.13
C GLY A 586 75.80 -55.17 29.26
N ASN A 587 76.52 -54.05 29.39
CA ASN A 587 77.95 -54.05 29.64
C ASN A 587 78.29 -54.57 31.04
N ALA A 588 77.56 -54.13 32.07
CA ALA A 588 77.71 -54.67 33.43
C ALA A 588 77.43 -56.18 33.50
N TYR A 589 76.43 -56.68 32.76
CA TYR A 589 76.21 -58.13 32.65
C TYR A 589 77.36 -58.86 31.94
N LYS A 590 77.99 -58.26 30.92
CA LYS A 590 79.19 -58.83 30.27
C LYS A 590 80.39 -58.85 31.21
N GLU A 591 80.63 -57.80 31.98
CA GLU A 591 81.70 -57.76 32.98
C GLU A 591 81.48 -58.79 34.08
N VAL A 592 80.25 -58.92 34.60
CA VAL A 592 79.90 -59.96 35.59
C VAL A 592 80.06 -61.36 35.01
N ALA A 593 79.68 -61.58 33.74
CA ALA A 593 79.88 -62.86 33.06
C ALA A 593 81.37 -63.18 32.86
N PHE A 594 82.19 -62.19 32.47
CA PHE A 594 83.64 -62.34 32.34
C PHE A 594 84.32 -62.64 33.69
N MET A 595 83.95 -61.93 34.75
CA MET A 595 84.43 -62.21 36.11
C MET A 595 84.01 -63.61 36.60
N LEU A 596 82.81 -64.08 36.23
CA LEU A 596 82.38 -65.46 36.50
C LEU A 596 83.22 -66.48 35.73
N ASP A 597 83.53 -66.21 34.45
CA ASP A 597 84.34 -67.09 33.61
C ASP A 597 85.79 -67.20 34.12
N GLU A 598 86.41 -66.07 34.50
CA GLU A 598 87.71 -66.03 35.18
C GLU A 598 87.69 -66.80 36.52
N ILE A 599 86.62 -66.69 37.32
CA ILE A 599 86.46 -67.48 38.56
C ILE A 599 86.31 -68.98 38.24
N ILE A 600 85.60 -69.34 37.17
CA ILE A 600 85.46 -70.74 36.72
C ILE A 600 86.81 -71.28 36.24
N HIS A 601 87.56 -70.53 35.44
CA HIS A 601 88.91 -70.89 35.00
C HIS A 601 89.90 -71.00 36.17
N PHE A 602 89.88 -70.06 37.12
CA PHE A 602 90.69 -70.14 38.33
C PHE A 602 90.33 -71.37 39.17
N LYS A 603 89.03 -71.65 39.35
CA LYS A 603 88.56 -72.86 40.05
C LYS A 603 89.04 -74.13 39.34
N LEU A 604 88.92 -74.20 38.01
CA LEU A 604 89.41 -75.34 37.22
C LEU A 604 90.93 -75.49 37.33
N HIS A 605 91.69 -74.40 37.31
CA HIS A 605 93.14 -74.45 37.48
C HIS A 605 93.55 -74.97 38.87
N ILE A 606 92.91 -74.50 39.94
CA ILE A 606 93.14 -75.02 41.31
C ILE A 606 92.68 -76.48 41.43
N GLN A 607 91.56 -76.85 40.80
CA GLN A 607 91.07 -78.23 40.81
C GLN A 607 92.04 -79.18 40.09
N ASN A 608 92.52 -78.82 38.91
CA ASN A 608 93.53 -79.58 38.18
C ASN A 608 94.86 -79.64 38.95
N GLY A 609 95.29 -78.55 39.59
CA GLY A 609 96.51 -78.54 40.40
C GLY A 609 96.41 -79.38 41.68
N LEU A 610 95.21 -79.50 42.26
CA LEU A 610 94.94 -80.45 43.35
C LEU A 610 94.91 -81.90 42.85
N GLU A 611 94.37 -82.14 41.66
CA GLU A 611 94.37 -83.47 41.01
C GLU A 611 95.80 -83.89 40.62
N GLU A 612 96.63 -82.99 40.10
CA GLU A 612 98.07 -83.23 39.89
C GLU A 612 98.77 -83.59 41.21
N LEU A 613 98.54 -82.81 42.28
CA LEU A 613 99.15 -83.06 43.60
C LEU A 613 98.63 -84.35 44.24
N GLU A 614 97.37 -84.73 44.02
CA GLU A 614 96.82 -86.04 44.40
C GLU A 614 97.52 -87.18 43.64
N THR A 615 97.72 -87.06 42.31
CA THR A 615 98.47 -88.08 41.55
C THR A 615 99.95 -88.14 41.93
N ASP A 616 100.58 -87.03 42.31
CA ASP A 616 101.97 -87.02 42.80
C ASP A 616 102.06 -87.61 44.21
N TYR A 617 101.06 -87.39 45.07
CA TYR A 617 100.98 -88.06 46.37
C TYR A 617 100.74 -89.57 46.22
N GLU A 618 99.91 -90.00 45.26
CA GLU A 618 99.76 -91.42 44.91
C GLU A 618 101.08 -92.04 44.40
N LYS A 619 101.87 -91.30 43.60
CA LYS A 619 103.21 -91.73 43.16
C LYS A 619 104.19 -91.84 44.32
N GLU A 620 104.30 -90.83 45.18
CA GLU A 620 105.20 -90.87 46.35
C GLU A 620 104.78 -91.97 47.34
N LEU A 621 103.48 -92.21 47.52
CA LEU A 621 102.98 -93.29 48.39
C LEU A 621 103.24 -94.68 47.79
N ALA A 622 103.24 -94.81 46.46
CA ALA A 622 103.67 -96.02 45.76
C ALA A 622 105.21 -96.22 45.81
N GLU A 623 106.01 -95.15 45.83
CA GLU A 623 107.46 -95.22 46.00
C GLU A 623 107.87 -95.51 47.45
N ALA A 624 107.15 -94.96 48.44
CA ALA A 624 107.34 -95.23 49.87
C ALA A 624 106.85 -96.64 50.30
N SER A 625 106.20 -97.38 49.41
CA SER A 625 105.73 -98.76 49.62
C SER A 625 106.66 -99.83 49.00
N LYS A 626 107.91 -99.47 48.66
CA LYS A 626 108.98 -100.35 48.16
C LYS A 626 110.17 -100.43 49.13
#